data_AF-A0A7S2VI30-F1
#
_entry.id   AF-A0A7S2VI30-F1
#
_cell.length_a   1.000
_cell.length_b   1.000
_cell.length_c   1.000
_cell.angle_alpha   90.00
_cell.angle_beta   90.00
_cell.angle_gamma   90.00
#
_symmetry.space_group_name_H-M   'P 1'
#
loop_
_entity.id
_entity.type
_entity.pdbx_description
1 polymer ?
#
loop_
_entity_poly.entity_id
_entity_poly.type
_entity_poly.pdbx_seq_one_letter_code
_entity_poly.pdbx_strand_id
1 'polypeptide(L)'
;PEAAAFLEEHGPRLAALCGRLPMAICVCARWLVAQLPRTDPRRLLEVMADEVVRLEILKPCAAVFDAAMAALPEVLRQCLPALVRLHSNFGAEIAAAIWGVEAAEAELRLDALREHHLLEVGGGSVVPDRMMSDLALLAAPEGEGVMYRMQPLLRLHLRHSPAARQ
;
A
#
# COMPACT_ATOMS: atom_id res chain seq x y z
N PRO A 1 -20.33 27.62 4.93
CA PRO A 1 -20.65 28.07 3.55
C PRO A 1 -19.94 27.25 2.49
N GLU A 2 -18.62 27.08 2.59
CA GLU A 2 -17.79 26.35 1.61
C GLU A 2 -18.10 24.84 1.55
N ALA A 3 -18.25 24.19 2.71
CA ALA A 3 -18.62 22.77 2.79
C ALA A 3 -20.02 22.46 2.22
N ALA A 4 -20.98 23.38 2.36
CA ALA A 4 -22.33 23.20 1.82
C ALA A 4 -22.34 23.31 0.30
N ALA A 5 -21.66 24.34 -0.25
CA ALA A 5 -21.48 24.51 -1.68
C ALA A 5 -20.74 23.32 -2.32
N PHE A 6 -19.70 22.80 -1.64
CA PHE A 6 -19.00 21.59 -2.07
C PHE A 6 -19.91 20.36 -2.14
N LEU A 7 -20.72 20.12 -1.11
CA LEU A 7 -21.64 18.97 -1.07
C LEU A 7 -22.76 19.10 -2.10
N GLU A 8 -23.20 20.32 -2.43
CA GLU A 8 -24.13 20.56 -3.54
C GLU A 8 -23.48 20.28 -4.90
N GLU A 9 -22.26 20.77 -5.13
CA GLU A 9 -21.54 20.59 -6.41
C GLU A 9 -21.12 19.11 -6.64
N HIS A 10 -20.68 18.41 -5.59
CA HIS A 10 -20.05 17.09 -5.72
C HIS A 10 -20.83 15.93 -5.09
N GLY A 11 -21.99 16.20 -4.47
CA GLY A 11 -22.82 15.19 -3.81
C GLY A 11 -23.12 13.95 -4.65
N PRO A 12 -23.52 14.07 -5.94
CA PRO A 12 -23.76 12.91 -6.80
C PRO A 12 -22.51 12.04 -7.03
N ARG A 13 -21.33 12.66 -7.19
CA ARG A 13 -20.05 11.95 -7.37
C ARG A 13 -19.64 11.25 -6.08
N LEU A 14 -19.77 11.93 -4.94
CA LEU A 14 -19.53 11.36 -3.62
C LEU A 14 -20.43 10.14 -3.36
N ALA A 15 -21.72 10.26 -3.68
CA ALA A 15 -22.68 9.16 -3.55
C ALA A 15 -22.32 7.96 -4.43
N ALA A 16 -21.87 8.20 -5.67
CA ALA A 16 -21.39 7.14 -6.55
C ALA A 16 -20.16 6.42 -6.00
N LEU A 17 -19.15 7.16 -5.54
CA LEU A 17 -17.93 6.60 -4.92
C LEU A 17 -18.23 5.78 -3.65
N CYS A 18 -19.27 6.15 -2.91
CA CYS A 18 -19.72 5.44 -1.72
C CYS A 18 -20.66 4.25 -2.02
N GLY A 19 -20.81 3.86 -3.30
CA GLY A 19 -21.74 2.78 -3.70
C GLY A 19 -23.20 3.08 -3.37
N ARG A 20 -23.55 4.37 -3.21
CA ARG A 20 -24.86 4.86 -2.78
C ARG A 20 -25.32 4.34 -1.41
N LEU A 21 -24.39 3.87 -0.58
CA LEU A 21 -24.69 3.40 0.77
C LEU A 21 -24.81 4.59 1.74
N PRO A 22 -25.97 4.82 2.39
CA PRO A 22 -26.18 6.01 3.23
C PRO A 22 -25.12 6.19 4.34
N MET A 23 -24.72 5.10 4.99
CA MET A 23 -23.70 5.14 6.04
C MET A 23 -22.33 5.54 5.50
N ALA A 24 -21.92 5.00 4.33
CA ALA A 24 -20.66 5.34 3.70
C ALA A 24 -20.62 6.81 3.27
N ILE A 25 -21.74 7.33 2.76
CA ILE A 25 -21.90 8.74 2.41
C ILE A 25 -21.74 9.63 3.64
N CYS A 26 -22.41 9.31 4.76
CA CYS A 26 -22.32 10.11 5.98
C CYS A 26 -20.90 10.12 6.58
N VAL A 27 -20.25 8.96 6.64
CA VAL A 27 -18.87 8.84 7.14
C VAL A 27 -17.92 9.62 6.25
N CYS A 28 -18.04 9.46 4.93
CA CYS A 28 -17.16 10.11 3.98
C CYS A 28 -17.38 11.63 3.94
N ALA A 29 -18.63 12.11 3.94
CA ALA A 29 -18.94 13.53 4.01
C ALA A 29 -18.35 14.17 5.27
N ARG A 30 -18.47 13.52 6.43
CA ARG A 30 -17.86 14.00 7.69
C ARG A 30 -16.34 14.05 7.62
N TRP A 31 -15.71 13.03 7.04
CA TRP A 31 -14.26 13.01 6.84
C TRP A 31 -13.81 14.12 5.89
N LEU A 32 -14.48 14.29 4.73
CA LEU A 32 -14.18 15.35 3.77
C LEU A 32 -14.26 16.73 4.42
N VAL A 33 -15.35 17.03 5.12
CA VAL A 33 -15.54 18.31 5.83
C VAL A 33 -14.41 18.57 6.82
N ALA A 34 -13.90 17.55 7.50
CA ALA A 34 -12.76 17.68 8.41
C ALA A 34 -11.42 17.96 7.69
N GLN A 35 -11.28 17.56 6.42
CA GLN A 35 -10.07 17.74 5.62
C GLN A 35 -10.08 19.01 4.75
N LEU A 36 -11.26 19.56 4.44
CA LEU A 36 -11.41 20.78 3.61
C LEU A 36 -10.48 21.94 4.02
N PRO A 37 -10.23 22.23 5.32
CA PRO A 37 -9.32 23.32 5.69
C PRO A 37 -7.85 23.09 5.33
N ARG A 38 -7.49 21.85 4.95
CA ARG A 38 -6.10 21.41 4.77
C ARG A 38 -5.81 20.94 3.35
N THR A 39 -6.83 20.66 2.55
CA THR A 39 -6.64 20.01 1.25
C THR A 39 -7.77 20.39 0.31
N ASP A 40 -7.42 20.55 -0.97
CA ASP A 40 -8.38 20.80 -2.03
C ASP A 40 -9.41 19.66 -2.12
N PRO A 41 -10.72 19.95 -1.99
CA PRO A 41 -11.79 18.98 -2.12
C PRO A 41 -11.75 18.13 -3.39
N ARG A 42 -11.35 18.72 -4.53
CA ARG A 42 -11.29 18.00 -5.81
C ARG A 42 -10.24 16.90 -5.77
N ARG A 43 -9.08 17.21 -5.21
CA ARG A 43 -7.99 16.26 -4.97
C ARG A 43 -8.41 15.12 -4.04
N LEU A 44 -9.23 15.39 -3.02
CA LEU A 44 -9.75 14.34 -2.14
C LEU A 44 -10.70 13.37 -2.88
N LEU A 45 -11.58 13.90 -3.73
CA LEU A 45 -12.47 13.08 -4.56
C LEU A 45 -11.72 12.27 -5.63
N GLU A 46 -10.61 12.78 -6.15
CA GLU A 46 -9.72 12.05 -7.05
C GLU A 46 -9.03 10.90 -6.33
N VAL A 47 -8.45 11.14 -5.14
CA VAL A 47 -7.85 10.08 -4.32
C VAL A 47 -8.85 8.98 -4.01
N MET A 48 -10.11 9.34 -3.69
CA MET A 48 -11.16 8.36 -3.48
C MET A 48 -11.54 7.59 -4.75
N ALA A 49 -11.64 8.26 -5.89
CA ALA A 49 -11.94 7.62 -7.17
C ALA A 49 -10.84 6.63 -7.58
N ASP A 50 -9.58 7.02 -7.42
CA ASP A 50 -8.43 6.15 -7.64
C ASP A 50 -8.48 4.93 -6.73
N GLU A 51 -8.86 5.09 -5.46
CA GLU A 51 -8.98 3.97 -4.53
C GLU A 51 -10.14 3.02 -4.90
N VAL A 52 -11.28 3.54 -5.34
CA VAL A 52 -12.39 2.71 -5.84
C VAL A 52 -11.96 1.91 -7.07
N VAL A 53 -11.31 2.55 -8.04
CA VAL A 53 -10.80 1.89 -9.26
C VAL A 53 -9.77 0.81 -8.88
N ARG A 54 -8.84 1.13 -7.98
CA ARG A 54 -7.86 0.18 -7.45
C ARG A 54 -8.50 -1.05 -6.82
N LEU A 55 -9.54 -0.85 -6.00
CA LEU A 55 -10.30 -1.93 -5.36
C LEU A 55 -11.08 -2.76 -6.39
N GLU A 56 -11.61 -2.16 -7.45
CA GLU A 56 -12.26 -2.90 -8.53
C GLU A 56 -11.27 -3.74 -9.35
N ILE A 57 -10.09 -3.21 -9.65
CA ILE A 57 -8.99 -3.96 -10.29
C ILE A 57 -8.52 -5.11 -9.38
N LEU A 58 -8.58 -4.94 -8.06
CA LEU A 58 -8.18 -5.96 -7.11
C LEU A 58 -9.13 -7.17 -7.10
N LYS A 59 -10.44 -6.97 -7.30
CA LYS A 59 -11.45 -8.05 -7.24
C LYS A 59 -11.09 -9.30 -8.07
N PRO A 60 -10.70 -9.20 -9.35
CA PRO A 60 -10.33 -10.37 -10.15
C PRO A 60 -9.01 -11.02 -9.68
N CYS A 61 -8.08 -10.25 -9.13
CA CYS A 61 -6.78 -10.75 -8.69
C CYS A 61 -6.79 -11.31 -7.26
N ALA A 62 -7.77 -10.93 -6.43
CA ALA A 62 -7.82 -11.29 -5.02
C ALA A 62 -7.78 -12.81 -4.80
N ALA A 63 -8.58 -13.58 -5.53
CA ALA A 63 -8.59 -15.04 -5.41
C ALA A 63 -7.25 -15.70 -5.81
N VAL A 64 -6.54 -15.11 -6.78
CA VAL A 64 -5.21 -15.58 -7.20
C VAL A 64 -4.17 -15.27 -6.12
N PHE A 65 -4.21 -14.08 -5.54
CA PHE A 65 -3.34 -13.72 -4.42
C PHE A 65 -3.63 -14.56 -3.17
N ASP A 66 -4.90 -14.80 -2.83
CA ASP A 66 -5.28 -15.67 -1.72
C ASP A 66 -4.74 -17.10 -1.93
N ALA A 67 -4.87 -17.65 -3.13
CA ALA A 67 -4.34 -18.96 -3.47
C ALA A 67 -2.80 -19.00 -3.40
N ALA A 68 -2.12 -17.97 -3.93
CA ALA A 68 -0.67 -17.86 -3.86
C ALA A 68 -0.17 -17.78 -2.40
N MET A 69 -0.87 -17.00 -1.56
CA MET A 69 -0.58 -16.86 -0.13
C MET A 69 -0.80 -18.16 0.64
N ALA A 70 -1.87 -18.89 0.33
CA ALA A 70 -2.15 -20.19 0.93
C ALA A 70 -1.09 -21.25 0.59
N ALA A 71 -0.50 -21.17 -0.60
CA ALA A 71 0.56 -22.07 -1.05
C ALA A 71 1.94 -21.78 -0.43
N LEU A 72 2.13 -20.61 0.20
CA LEU A 72 3.40 -20.29 0.85
C LEU A 72 3.66 -21.15 2.09
N PRO A 73 4.92 -21.50 2.37
CA PRO A 73 5.36 -21.95 3.69
C PRO A 73 4.91 -20.99 4.78
N GLU A 74 4.52 -21.52 5.94
CA GLU A 74 3.96 -20.74 7.05
C GLU A 74 4.85 -19.55 7.45
N VAL A 75 6.17 -19.78 7.52
CA VAL A 75 7.16 -18.76 7.85
C VAL A 75 7.09 -17.57 6.88
N LEU A 76 7.01 -17.82 5.57
CA LEU A 76 6.95 -16.77 4.56
C LEU A 76 5.60 -16.04 4.57
N ARG A 77 4.52 -16.79 4.83
CA ARG A 77 3.17 -16.23 4.94
C ARG A 77 3.05 -15.20 6.06
N GLN A 78 3.76 -15.42 7.17
CA GLN A 78 3.82 -14.49 8.31
C GLN A 78 4.74 -13.29 8.05
N CYS A 79 5.81 -13.48 7.27
CA CYS A 79 6.77 -12.42 6.95
C CYS A 79 6.17 -11.35 6.01
N LEU A 80 5.38 -11.76 5.02
CA LEU A 80 4.93 -10.87 3.94
C LEU A 80 4.05 -9.69 4.40
N PRO A 81 3.04 -9.85 5.28
CA PRO A 81 2.22 -8.73 5.76
C PRO A 81 3.03 -7.63 6.44
N ALA A 82 4.12 -7.99 7.13
CA ALA A 82 4.97 -7.03 7.84
C ALA A 82 5.66 -6.04 6.87
N LEU A 83 5.92 -6.47 5.62
CA LEU A 83 6.54 -5.64 4.58
C LEU A 83 5.57 -4.65 3.93
N VAL A 84 4.25 -4.76 4.15
CA VAL A 84 3.22 -3.89 3.54
C VAL A 84 3.37 -2.42 3.92
N ARG A 85 4.02 -2.17 5.06
CA ARG A 85 4.32 -0.83 5.58
C ARG A 85 5.46 -0.14 4.83
N LEU A 86 6.23 -0.88 4.04
CA LEU A 86 7.30 -0.33 3.21
C LEU A 86 6.74 0.16 1.88
N HIS A 87 6.97 1.43 1.58
CA HIS A 87 6.41 2.11 0.40
C HIS A 87 7.37 2.08 -0.79
N SER A 88 8.68 2.05 -0.51
CA SER A 88 9.79 2.10 -1.44
C SER A 88 10.47 0.74 -1.61
N ASN A 89 11.55 0.71 -2.40
CA ASN A 89 12.49 -0.41 -2.40
C ASN A 89 13.12 -0.57 -1.01
N PHE A 90 13.48 -1.80 -0.64
CA PHE A 90 14.10 -2.13 0.65
C PHE A 90 15.11 -3.28 0.50
N GLY A 91 16.14 -3.26 1.35
CA GLY A 91 17.17 -4.32 1.42
C GLY A 91 16.90 -5.35 2.51
N ALA A 92 17.80 -6.33 2.62
CA ALA A 92 17.71 -7.41 3.60
C ALA A 92 17.80 -6.92 5.05
N GLU A 93 18.54 -5.84 5.31
CA GLU A 93 18.74 -5.25 6.63
C GLU A 93 17.44 -4.68 7.21
N ILE A 94 16.65 -4.01 6.36
CA ILE A 94 15.34 -3.47 6.75
C ILE A 94 14.38 -4.62 7.04
N ALA A 95 14.37 -5.65 6.19
CA ALA A 95 13.51 -6.81 6.39
C ALA A 95 13.89 -7.59 7.66
N ALA A 96 15.19 -7.76 7.92
CA ALA A 96 15.75 -8.36 9.12
C ALA A 96 15.27 -7.64 10.39
N ALA A 97 15.34 -6.31 10.40
CA ALA A 97 14.86 -5.49 11.52
C ALA A 97 13.35 -5.64 11.74
N ILE A 98 12.55 -5.76 10.67
CA ILE A 98 11.09 -5.95 10.77
C ILE A 98 10.74 -7.34 11.29
N TRP A 99 11.47 -8.36 10.87
CA TRP A 99 11.21 -9.76 11.21
C TRP A 99 11.91 -10.24 12.49
N GLY A 100 12.85 -9.45 13.02
CA GLY A 100 13.63 -9.82 14.20
C GLY A 100 14.59 -10.98 13.94
N VAL A 101 15.20 -11.03 12.75
CA VAL A 101 16.14 -12.07 12.32
C VAL A 101 17.46 -11.47 11.83
N GLU A 102 18.45 -12.30 11.56
CA GLU A 102 19.72 -11.87 10.96
C GLU A 102 19.57 -11.52 9.48
N ALA A 103 20.43 -10.61 8.98
CA ALA A 103 20.37 -10.13 7.59
C ALA A 103 20.46 -11.26 6.55
N ALA A 104 21.34 -12.24 6.76
CA ALA A 104 21.46 -13.40 5.87
C ALA A 104 20.19 -14.27 5.83
N GLU A 105 19.51 -14.42 6.96
CA GLU A 105 18.24 -15.16 7.00
C GLU A 105 17.12 -14.36 6.33
N ALA A 106 17.09 -13.04 6.53
CA ALA A 106 16.14 -12.17 5.84
C ALA A 106 16.34 -12.23 4.33
N GLU A 107 17.58 -12.23 3.84
CA GLU A 107 17.90 -12.34 2.42
C GLU A 107 17.36 -13.66 1.82
N LEU A 108 17.57 -14.79 2.48
CA LEU A 108 17.01 -16.09 2.05
C LEU A 108 15.47 -16.06 1.98
N ARG A 109 14.81 -15.42 2.95
CA ARG A 109 13.35 -15.28 2.96
C ARG A 109 12.85 -14.35 1.85
N LEU A 110 13.57 -13.27 1.58
CA LEU A 110 13.27 -12.33 0.49
C LEU A 110 13.43 -13.00 -0.87
N ASP A 111 14.48 -13.78 -1.06
CA ASP A 111 14.69 -14.56 -2.27
C ASP A 111 13.58 -15.59 -2.47
N ALA A 112 13.18 -16.31 -1.43
CA ALA A 112 12.06 -17.24 -1.52
C ALA A 112 10.75 -16.52 -1.90
N LEU A 113 10.46 -15.37 -1.29
CA LEU A 113 9.29 -14.56 -1.67
C LEU A 113 9.37 -14.03 -3.12
N ARG A 114 10.58 -13.73 -3.61
CA ARG A 114 10.83 -13.36 -5.00
C ARG A 114 10.62 -14.53 -5.97
N GLU A 115 11.05 -15.74 -5.61
CA GLU A 115 10.82 -16.97 -6.40
C GLU A 115 9.32 -17.29 -6.51
N HIS A 116 8.53 -16.94 -5.51
CA HIS A 116 7.06 -17.00 -5.56
C HIS A 116 6.41 -15.82 -6.32
N HIS A 117 7.20 -14.95 -6.97
CA HIS A 117 6.74 -13.76 -7.70
C HIS A 117 5.97 -12.75 -6.84
N LEU A 118 6.18 -12.74 -5.52
CA LEU A 118 5.53 -11.81 -4.59
C LEU A 118 6.36 -10.53 -4.38
N LEU A 119 7.66 -10.62 -4.67
CA LEU A 119 8.60 -9.51 -4.68
C LEU A 119 9.29 -9.41 -6.05
N GLU A 120 9.68 -8.19 -6.40
CA GLU A 120 10.51 -7.90 -7.56
C GLU A 120 11.85 -7.34 -7.11
N VAL A 121 12.89 -7.53 -7.90
CA VAL A 121 14.16 -6.81 -7.69
C VAL A 121 13.95 -5.37 -8.14
N GLY A 122 14.06 -4.44 -7.20
CA GLY A 122 14.12 -3.01 -7.47
C GLY A 122 15.44 -2.71 -8.17
N GLY A 123 15.41 -2.55 -9.49
CA GLY A 123 16.61 -2.12 -10.23
C GLY A 123 17.12 -0.78 -9.70
N GLY A 124 18.43 -0.71 -9.46
CA GLY A 124 19.14 0.56 -9.28
C GLY A 124 18.97 1.42 -10.53
N SER A 125 17.96 2.28 -10.53
CA SER A 125 17.77 3.31 -11.54
C SER A 125 17.52 4.60 -10.78
N VAL A 126 18.43 5.54 -10.99
CA VAL A 126 18.44 6.91 -10.48
C VAL A 126 17.02 7.47 -10.43
N VAL A 127 16.46 7.63 -9.24
CA VAL A 127 15.21 8.37 -9.06
C VAL A 127 15.56 9.85 -9.32
N PRO A 128 14.86 10.57 -10.23
CA PRO A 128 14.96 12.01 -10.25
C PRO A 128 14.38 12.55 -8.93
N ASP A 129 15.32 13.05 -8.14
CA ASP A 129 15.20 14.01 -7.05
C ASP A 129 13.85 14.74 -6.98
N ARG A 130 12.91 14.20 -6.19
CA ARG A 130 11.85 14.93 -5.48
C ARG A 130 11.02 13.94 -4.65
N MET A 131 11.07 14.14 -3.34
CA MET A 131 10.39 13.37 -2.28
C MET A 131 11.15 12.14 -1.75
N MET A 132 12.45 12.29 -1.47
CA MET A 132 13.00 11.55 -0.32
C MET A 132 12.46 12.23 0.95
N SER A 133 11.59 11.53 1.67
CA SER A 133 11.32 11.89 3.07
C SER A 133 12.59 11.66 3.89
N ASP A 134 12.86 12.52 4.86
CA ASP A 134 14.09 12.54 5.68
C ASP A 134 14.40 11.21 6.40
N LEU A 135 13.46 10.27 6.46
CA LEU A 135 13.65 8.93 7.00
C LEU A 135 14.34 7.95 6.02
N ALA A 136 14.31 8.22 4.70
CA ALA A 136 14.96 7.38 3.70
C ALA A 136 16.49 7.60 3.65
N LEU A 137 16.96 8.78 4.08
CA LEU A 137 18.39 9.12 4.10
C LEU A 137 19.15 8.49 5.26
N LEU A 138 18.48 8.13 6.36
CA LEU A 138 19.10 7.49 7.52
C LEU A 138 19.29 5.98 7.38
N ALA A 139 18.82 5.39 6.28
CA ALA A 139 18.81 3.94 6.07
C ALA A 139 19.27 3.52 4.67
N ALA A 140 20.07 4.35 3.98
CA ALA A 140 20.75 3.90 2.78
C ALA A 140 21.96 3.03 3.21
N PRO A 141 21.91 1.69 3.08
CA PRO A 141 23.10 0.89 3.29
C PRO A 141 24.12 1.26 2.21
N GLU A 142 25.36 1.57 2.59
CA GLU A 142 26.49 1.78 1.67
C GLU A 142 26.96 0.48 0.98
N GLY A 143 26.10 -0.54 0.88
CA GLY A 143 26.39 -1.82 0.26
C GLY A 143 25.64 -1.99 -1.07
N GLU A 144 26.28 -2.61 -2.06
CA GLU A 144 25.69 -3.11 -3.32
C GLU A 144 24.67 -4.26 -3.07
N GLY A 145 23.75 -4.09 -2.13
CA GLY A 145 22.75 -5.09 -1.78
C GLY A 145 21.60 -5.15 -2.79
N VAL A 146 21.05 -6.34 -3.01
CA VAL A 146 19.84 -6.52 -3.82
C VAL A 146 18.68 -5.82 -3.15
N MET A 147 18.08 -4.86 -3.87
CA MET A 147 16.90 -4.15 -3.40
C MET A 147 15.64 -4.87 -3.87
N TYR A 148 14.65 -5.00 -3.00
CA TYR A 148 13.37 -5.63 -3.27
C TYR A 148 12.24 -4.62 -3.27
N ARG A 149 11.18 -4.88 -4.04
CA ARG A 149 9.93 -4.11 -3.99
C ARG A 149 8.72 -5.04 -4.07
N MET A 150 7.67 -4.67 -3.36
CA MET A 150 6.38 -5.36 -3.43
C MET A 150 5.54 -4.76 -4.55
N GLN A 151 4.87 -5.62 -5.32
CA GLN A 151 3.96 -5.16 -6.36
C GLN A 151 2.80 -4.35 -5.77
N PRO A 152 2.38 -3.23 -6.39
CA PRO A 152 1.31 -2.38 -5.87
C PRO A 152 -0.02 -3.11 -5.64
N LEU A 153 -0.39 -4.04 -6.53
CA LEU A 153 -1.65 -4.81 -6.41
C LEU A 153 -1.60 -5.80 -5.25
N LEU A 154 -0.49 -6.52 -5.07
CA LEU A 154 -0.29 -7.39 -3.92
C LEU A 154 -0.30 -6.58 -2.61
N ARG A 155 0.36 -5.43 -2.58
CA ARG A 155 0.36 -4.53 -1.42
C ARG A 155 -1.05 -4.07 -1.07
N LEU A 156 -1.83 -3.67 -2.08
CA LEU A 156 -3.23 -3.28 -1.91
C LEU A 156 -4.07 -4.45 -1.36
N HIS A 157 -3.88 -5.65 -1.92
CA HIS A 157 -4.54 -6.87 -1.45
C HIS A 157 -4.26 -7.13 0.03
N LEU A 158 -2.98 -7.12 0.43
CA LEU A 158 -2.59 -7.37 1.81
C LEU A 158 -3.14 -6.29 2.77
N ARG A 159 -3.19 -5.01 2.37
CA ARG A 159 -3.81 -3.93 3.19
C ARG A 159 -5.29 -4.15 3.48
N HIS A 160 -6.00 -4.80 2.58
CA HIS A 160 -7.42 -5.08 2.72
C HIS A 160 -7.72 -6.49 3.25
N SER A 161 -6.72 -7.37 3.28
CA SER A 161 -6.83 -8.69 3.89
C SER A 161 -6.91 -8.57 5.42
N PRO A 162 -7.81 -9.34 6.09
CA PRO A 162 -7.94 -9.32 7.55
C PRO A 162 -6.64 -9.70 8.27
N ALA A 163 -5.70 -10.38 7.59
CA ALA A 163 -4.40 -10.76 8.14
C ALA A 163 -3.46 -9.57 8.43
N ALA A 164 -3.67 -8.41 7.81
CA ALA A 164 -2.81 -7.23 8.03
C ALA A 164 -3.25 -6.33 9.21
N ARG A 165 -4.28 -6.72 9.97
CA ARG A 165 -4.79 -5.96 11.13
C ARG A 165 -4.38 -6.52 12.50
N GLN A 166 -3.52 -7.55 12.51
CA GLN A 166 -2.93 -8.14 13.71
C GLN A 166 -1.52 -7.59 13.91
#